data_AF-A0A962LVH8-F1
#
_entry.id   AF-A0A962LVH8-F1
#
_cell.length_a   1.000
_cell.length_b   1.000
_cell.length_c   1.000
_cell.angle_alpha   90.00
_cell.angle_beta   90.00
_cell.angle_gamma   90.00
#
_symmetry.space_group_name_H-M   'P 1'
#
loop_
_entity.id
_entity.type
_entity.pdbx_description
1 polymer ?
#
loop_
_entity_poly.entity_id
_entity_poly.type
_entity_poly.pdbx_seq_one_letter_code
_entity_poly.pdbx_strand_id
1 'polypeptide(L)'
;MMHRHKETFITCAELLSRAAQTCEEAGCSVVAHSARVDSPYREAMALVAQEERELAGQLAEYAENGPANIVCTRLQYTLEEPGQPVAHSADAALENVTRVNRALAAILRDLTEKLAPDTVCESLEAFRLAVDAVNRRISMILVTARDL
;
A
#
# COMPACT_ATOMS: atom_id res chain seq x y z
N MET A 1 2.39 -23.06 21.96
CA MET A 1 3.08 -21.75 21.94
C MET A 1 2.03 -20.67 21.83
N MET A 2 1.79 -19.89 22.90
CA MET A 2 0.87 -18.77 22.85
C MET A 2 1.57 -17.61 22.14
N HIS A 3 1.15 -17.26 20.92
CA HIS A 3 1.51 -15.97 20.34
C HIS A 3 0.88 -14.89 21.22
N ARG A 4 1.67 -14.31 22.11
CA ARG A 4 1.30 -13.05 22.78
C ARG A 4 1.23 -11.99 21.69
N HIS A 5 0.03 -11.72 21.19
CA HIS A 5 -0.26 -10.49 20.47
C HIS A 5 0.10 -9.34 21.41
N LYS A 6 1.27 -8.71 21.19
CA LYS A 6 1.61 -7.48 21.91
C LYS A 6 0.67 -6.41 21.38
N GLU A 7 -0.37 -6.10 22.15
CA GLU A 7 -1.23 -4.95 21.91
C GLU A 7 -0.34 -3.71 21.78
N THR A 8 -0.23 -3.18 20.56
CA THR A 8 0.62 -2.03 20.26
C THR A 8 -0.32 -0.89 19.87
N PHE A 9 -0.35 0.15 20.70
CA PHE A 9 -1.04 1.38 20.37
C PHE A 9 -0.11 2.23 19.51
N ILE A 10 -0.49 2.48 18.26
CA ILE A 10 0.22 3.37 17.33
C ILE A 10 -0.70 4.52 16.92
N THR A 11 -0.11 5.64 16.53
CA THR A 11 -0.89 6.75 15.94
C THR A 11 -1.26 6.46 14.48
N CYS A 12 -2.29 7.13 13.97
CA CYS A 12 -2.59 7.11 12.54
C CYS A 12 -1.38 7.58 11.72
N ALA A 13 -0.65 8.60 12.19
CA ALA A 13 0.59 9.05 11.54
C ALA A 13 1.60 7.90 11.41
N GLU A 14 1.92 7.22 12.52
CA GLU A 14 2.86 6.11 12.53
C GLU A 14 2.42 4.97 11.60
N LEU A 15 1.12 4.67 11.57
CA LEU A 15 0.56 3.64 10.69
C LEU A 15 0.67 4.03 9.21
N LEU A 16 0.33 5.27 8.87
CA LEU A 16 0.39 5.77 7.50
C LEU A 16 1.84 5.93 7.00
N SER A 17 2.77 6.37 7.85
CA SER A 17 4.20 6.41 7.52
C SER A 17 4.76 5.01 7.23
N ARG A 18 4.37 4.00 8.00
CA ARG A 18 4.78 2.61 7.75
C ARG A 18 4.18 2.06 6.47
N ALA A 19 2.91 2.36 6.21
CA ALA A 19 2.26 2.00 4.97
C ALA A 19 2.96 2.64 3.76
N ALA A 20 3.28 3.93 3.84
CA ALA A 20 4.04 4.66 2.83
C ALA A 20 5.38 3.98 2.54
N GLN A 21 6.15 3.65 3.57
CA GLN A 21 7.42 2.95 3.42
C GLN A 21 7.24 1.59 2.72
N THR A 22 6.21 0.83 3.11
CA THR A 22 5.94 -0.48 2.52
C THR A 22 5.55 -0.38 1.04
N CYS A 23 4.80 0.65 0.65
CA CYS A 23 4.45 0.93 -0.75
C CYS A 23 5.68 1.31 -1.57
N GLU A 24 6.55 2.19 -1.07
CA GLU A 24 7.79 2.57 -1.76
C GLU A 24 8.72 1.36 -1.95
N GLU A 25 8.87 0.51 -0.92
CA GLU A 25 9.67 -0.72 -1.01
C GLU A 25 9.10 -1.68 -2.05
N ALA A 26 7.78 -1.84 -2.10
CA ALA A 26 7.11 -2.67 -3.09
C ALA A 26 7.27 -2.13 -4.52
N GLY A 27 7.11 -0.82 -4.72
CA GLY A 27 7.36 -0.14 -6.00
C GLY A 27 8.82 -0.28 -6.46
N CYS A 28 9.78 -0.11 -5.55
CA CYS A 28 11.20 -0.35 -5.85
C CYS A 28 11.47 -1.80 -6.28
N SER A 29 10.81 -2.77 -5.64
CA SER A 29 10.91 -4.19 -6.02
C SER A 29 10.40 -4.44 -7.44
N VAL A 30 9.30 -3.79 -7.84
CA VAL A 30 8.77 -3.86 -9.22
C VAL A 30 9.80 -3.32 -10.22
N VAL A 31 10.41 -2.15 -9.96
CA VAL A 31 11.46 -1.59 -10.83
C VAL A 31 12.62 -2.56 -10.99
N ALA A 32 13.13 -3.12 -9.88
CA ALA A 32 14.26 -4.04 -9.91
C ALA A 32 14.00 -5.29 -10.76
N HIS A 33 12.77 -5.80 -10.75
CA HIS A 33 12.40 -7.01 -11.49
C HIS A 33 11.94 -6.72 -12.94
N SER A 34 11.51 -5.50 -13.24
CA SER A 34 11.08 -5.09 -14.60
C SER A 34 12.22 -5.09 -15.63
N ALA A 35 13.49 -4.97 -15.18
CA ALA A 35 14.65 -4.96 -16.07
C ALA A 35 14.83 -6.27 -16.87
N ARG A 36 14.21 -7.37 -16.42
CA ARG A 36 14.37 -8.72 -16.97
C ARG A 36 13.22 -9.16 -17.87
N VAL A 37 12.25 -8.29 -18.11
CA VAL A 37 11.08 -8.59 -18.96
C VAL A 37 11.06 -7.73 -20.23
N ASP A 38 10.23 -8.14 -21.19
CA ASP A 38 10.05 -7.46 -22.49
C ASP A 38 9.51 -6.04 -22.35
N SER A 39 9.76 -5.18 -23.36
CA SER A 39 9.47 -3.74 -23.31
C SER A 39 8.03 -3.41 -22.93
N PRO A 40 6.98 -4.02 -23.53
CA PRO A 40 5.60 -3.67 -23.19
C PRO A 40 5.25 -4.03 -21.75
N TYR A 41 5.74 -5.17 -21.26
CA TYR A 41 5.51 -5.60 -19.88
C TYR A 41 6.28 -4.72 -18.90
N ARG A 42 7.52 -4.34 -19.24
CA ARG A 42 8.35 -3.42 -18.47
C ARG A 42 7.71 -2.04 -18.33
N GLU A 43 7.16 -1.49 -19.41
CA GLU A 43 6.47 -0.20 -19.40
C GLU A 43 5.24 -0.23 -18.48
N ALA A 44 4.44 -1.31 -18.56
CA ALA A 44 3.29 -1.49 -17.70
C ALA A 44 3.70 -1.61 -16.21
N MET A 45 4.80 -2.33 -15.92
CA MET A 45 5.37 -2.41 -14.57
C MET A 45 5.92 -1.06 -14.08
N ALA A 46 6.52 -0.27 -14.96
CA ALA A 46 7.03 1.06 -14.61
C ALA A 46 5.90 2.00 -14.19
N LEU A 47 4.74 1.92 -14.85
CA LEU A 47 3.54 2.66 -14.44
C LEU A 47 3.08 2.26 -13.04
N VAL A 48 3.01 0.96 -12.74
CA VAL A 48 2.67 0.48 -11.39
C VAL A 48 3.66 1.01 -10.35
N ALA A 49 4.96 0.92 -10.62
CA ALA A 49 5.98 1.41 -9.69
C ALA A 49 5.89 2.93 -9.47
N GLN A 50 5.54 3.69 -10.50
CA GLN A 50 5.30 5.12 -10.38
C GLN A 50 4.07 5.43 -9.52
N GLU A 51 2.93 4.77 -9.80
CA GLU A 51 1.71 4.95 -9.02
C GLU A 51 1.92 4.58 -7.53
N GLU A 52 2.68 3.51 -7.25
CA GLU A 52 3.07 3.12 -5.88
C GLU A 52 3.92 4.18 -5.18
N ARG A 53 4.89 4.78 -5.88
CA ARG A 53 5.72 5.86 -5.34
C ARG A 53 4.89 7.11 -5.06
N GLU A 54 4.00 7.48 -5.97
CA GLU A 54 3.11 8.64 -5.79
C GLU A 54 2.20 8.43 -4.58
N LEU A 55 1.61 7.24 -4.45
CA LEU A 55 0.81 6.85 -3.28
C LEU A 55 1.64 6.89 -1.99
N ALA A 56 2.85 6.33 -1.99
CA ALA A 56 3.76 6.37 -0.85
C ALA A 56 4.07 7.81 -0.42
N GLY A 57 4.36 8.69 -1.37
CA GLY A 57 4.60 10.11 -1.11
C GLY A 57 3.40 10.80 -0.47
N GLN A 58 2.20 10.60 -1.03
CA GLN A 58 0.97 11.19 -0.50
C GLN A 58 0.62 10.69 0.91
N LEU A 59 0.83 9.39 1.18
CA LEU A 59 0.62 8.81 2.51
C LEU A 59 1.60 9.38 3.53
N ALA A 60 2.87 9.52 3.16
CA ALA A 60 3.89 10.10 4.02
C ALA A 60 3.60 11.58 4.32
N GLU A 61 3.23 12.35 3.29
CA GLU A 61 2.85 13.76 3.44
C GLU A 61 1.63 13.91 4.35
N TYR A 62 0.60 13.06 4.17
CA TYR A 62 -0.58 13.08 5.02
C TYR A 62 -0.27 12.64 6.46
N ALA A 63 0.65 11.70 6.66
CA ALA A 63 1.07 11.30 8.00
C ALA A 63 1.75 12.45 8.77
N GLU A 64 2.48 13.32 8.06
CA GLU A 64 3.20 14.46 8.65
C GLU A 64 2.30 15.70 8.80
N ASN A 65 1.53 16.03 7.76
CA ASN A 65 0.82 17.31 7.64
C ASN A 65 -0.71 17.18 7.72
N GLY A 66 -1.23 15.96 7.90
CA GLY A 66 -2.66 15.72 7.99
C GLY A 66 -3.31 16.36 9.23
N PRO A 67 -4.65 16.42 9.27
CA PRO A 67 -5.36 17.03 10.39
C PRO A 67 -4.98 16.39 11.73
N ALA A 68 -4.60 17.20 12.72
CA ALA A 68 -4.09 16.72 14.02
C ALA A 68 -5.05 15.75 14.72
N ASN A 69 -6.35 15.99 14.63
CA ASN A 69 -7.39 15.10 15.16
C ASN A 69 -7.42 13.72 14.49
N ILE A 70 -6.84 13.57 13.29
CA ILE A 70 -6.70 12.29 12.60
C ILE A 70 -5.31 11.71 12.88
N VAL A 71 -4.24 12.45 12.53
CA VAL A 71 -2.87 11.90 12.56
C VAL A 71 -2.41 11.57 13.99
N CYS A 72 -2.86 12.31 15.01
CA CYS A 72 -2.56 12.02 16.41
C CYS A 72 -3.50 10.98 17.05
N THR A 73 -4.56 10.53 16.35
CA THR A 73 -5.46 9.52 16.91
C THR A 73 -4.71 8.22 17.12
N ARG A 74 -4.77 7.72 18.36
CA ARG A 74 -4.16 6.44 18.74
C ARG A 74 -5.14 5.32 18.48
N LEU A 75 -4.67 4.29 17.80
CA LEU A 75 -5.47 3.14 17.45
C LEU A 75 -4.82 1.88 18.02
N GLN A 76 -5.67 0.96 18.48
CA GLN A 76 -5.26 -0.41 18.65
C GLN A 76 -5.15 -1.03 17.26
N TYR A 77 -3.93 -1.35 16.86
CA TYR A 77 -3.66 -1.90 15.54
C TYR A 77 -2.72 -3.10 15.67
N THR A 78 -3.10 -4.21 15.03
CA THR A 78 -2.20 -5.36 14.87
C THR A 78 -1.66 -5.27 13.46
N LEU A 79 -0.41 -4.84 13.33
CA LEU A 79 0.28 -4.86 12.05
C LEU A 79 0.58 -6.32 11.73
N GLU A 80 -0.24 -6.92 10.87
CA GLU A 80 0.21 -8.09 10.11
C GLU A 80 1.26 -7.55 9.14
N GLU A 81 2.53 -7.58 9.53
CA GLU A 81 3.62 -7.32 8.59
C GLU A 81 3.41 -8.32 7.45
N PRO A 82 3.08 -7.86 6.23
CA PRO A 82 2.95 -8.77 5.11
C PRO A 82 4.36 -9.25 4.86
N GLY A 83 4.76 -10.38 5.46
CA GLY A 83 6.15 -10.82 5.54
C GLY A 83 6.83 -10.57 4.20
N GLN A 84 7.95 -9.81 4.22
CA GLN A 84 8.59 -9.31 3.01
C GLN A 84 8.88 -10.50 2.08
N PRO A 85 8.09 -10.71 1.01
CA PRO A 85 8.38 -11.72 0.04
C PRO A 85 9.54 -11.13 -0.72
N VAL A 86 10.68 -11.80 -0.66
CA VAL A 86 11.71 -11.53 -1.63
C VAL A 86 11.10 -11.91 -2.97
N ALA A 87 10.69 -10.92 -3.75
CA ALA A 87 10.20 -11.18 -5.09
C ALA A 87 11.33 -11.86 -5.86
N HIS A 88 11.01 -12.96 -6.54
CA HIS A 88 11.98 -13.72 -7.34
C HIS A 88 11.70 -13.57 -8.85
N SER A 89 10.60 -12.91 -9.20
CA SER A 89 10.14 -12.67 -10.57
C SER A 89 9.37 -11.35 -10.65
N ALA A 90 9.12 -10.88 -11.88
CA ALA A 90 8.28 -9.72 -12.16
C ALA A 90 6.86 -9.91 -11.62
N ASP A 91 6.24 -11.06 -11.89
CA ASP A 91 4.90 -11.40 -11.42
C ASP A 91 4.84 -11.42 -9.88
N ALA A 92 5.85 -12.01 -9.21
CA ALA A 92 5.92 -12.04 -7.75
C ALA A 92 6.05 -10.62 -7.15
N ALA A 93 6.73 -9.71 -7.85
CA ALA A 93 6.82 -8.31 -7.43
C ALA A 93 5.45 -7.61 -7.51
N LEU A 94 4.70 -7.84 -8.59
CA LEU A 94 3.34 -7.30 -8.78
C LEU A 94 2.33 -7.91 -7.79
N GLU A 95 2.44 -9.21 -7.52
CA GLU A 95 1.64 -9.89 -6.49
C GLU A 95 1.95 -9.35 -5.10
N ASN A 96 3.21 -9.03 -4.80
CA ASN A 96 3.58 -8.39 -3.54
C ASN A 96 2.96 -7.00 -3.41
N VAL A 97 3.01 -6.17 -4.46
CA VAL A 97 2.30 -4.87 -4.46
C VAL A 97 0.82 -5.07 -4.19
N THR A 98 0.17 -6.02 -4.88
CA THR A 98 -1.26 -6.32 -4.66
C THR A 98 -1.57 -6.67 -3.20
N ARG A 99 -0.70 -7.44 -2.56
CA ARG A 99 -0.85 -7.83 -1.16
C ARG A 99 -0.66 -6.63 -0.22
N VAL A 100 0.36 -5.80 -0.46
CA VAL A 100 0.60 -4.55 0.29
C VAL A 100 -0.61 -3.63 0.18
N ASN A 101 -1.09 -3.40 -1.04
CA ASN A 101 -2.24 -2.57 -1.33
C ASN A 101 -3.53 -3.08 -0.70
N ARG A 102 -3.77 -4.40 -0.67
CA ARG A 102 -4.92 -4.95 0.05
C ARG A 102 -4.85 -4.70 1.56
N ALA A 103 -3.66 -4.85 2.15
CA ALA A 103 -3.46 -4.53 3.56
C ALA A 103 -3.67 -3.04 3.83
N LEU A 104 -3.17 -2.17 2.95
CA LEU A 104 -3.38 -0.73 3.03
C LEU A 104 -4.85 -0.34 2.87
N ALA A 105 -5.58 -0.90 1.91
CA ALA A 105 -7.01 -0.65 1.75
C ALA A 105 -7.81 -1.04 3.00
N ALA A 106 -7.43 -2.16 3.65
CA ALA A 106 -8.02 -2.57 4.92
C ALA A 106 -7.69 -1.58 6.04
N ILE A 107 -6.44 -1.11 6.13
CA ILE A 107 -6.02 -0.04 7.06
C ILE A 107 -6.89 1.19 6.86
N LEU A 108 -6.98 1.71 5.63
CA LEU A 108 -7.69 2.94 5.32
C LEU A 108 -9.19 2.82 5.63
N ARG A 109 -9.80 1.68 5.35
CA ARG A 109 -11.19 1.41 5.74
C ARG A 109 -11.36 1.42 7.26
N ASP A 110 -10.51 0.69 7.99
CA ASP A 110 -10.56 0.63 9.45
C ASP A 110 -10.33 2.01 10.08
N LEU A 111 -9.46 2.84 9.49
CA LEU A 111 -9.27 4.24 9.90
C LEU A 111 -10.56 5.03 9.72
N THR A 112 -11.16 4.98 8.53
CA THR A 112 -12.40 5.70 8.23
C THR A 112 -13.56 5.27 9.13
N GLU A 113 -13.66 3.99 9.48
CA GLU A 113 -14.71 3.47 10.38
C GLU A 113 -14.50 3.88 11.85
N LYS A 114 -13.24 3.98 12.30
CA LYS A 114 -12.89 4.33 13.68
C LYS A 114 -12.88 5.85 13.93
N LEU A 115 -12.66 6.64 12.89
CA LEU A 115 -12.78 8.10 12.94
C LEU A 115 -14.27 8.47 12.86
N ALA A 116 -14.72 9.42 13.67
CA ALA A 116 -16.14 9.77 13.74
C ALA A 116 -16.69 10.22 12.36
N PRO A 117 -17.96 9.98 12.01
CA PRO A 117 -18.52 10.25 10.68
C PRO A 117 -18.35 11.68 10.18
N ASP A 118 -18.38 12.67 11.09
CA ASP A 118 -18.17 14.10 10.78
C ASP A 118 -16.69 14.43 10.46
N THR A 119 -15.81 13.43 10.62
CA THR A 119 -14.36 13.47 10.41
C THR A 119 -13.92 12.59 9.25
N VAL A 120 -14.86 11.98 8.51
CA VAL A 120 -14.54 11.19 7.31
C VAL A 120 -13.70 12.08 6.40
N CYS A 121 -12.42 11.76 6.36
CA CYS A 121 -11.48 12.55 5.62
C CYS A 121 -11.54 12.06 4.19
N GLU A 122 -12.05 12.92 3.30
CA GLU A 122 -12.08 12.68 1.85
C GLU A 122 -10.72 12.17 1.34
N SER A 123 -9.61 12.61 1.96
CA SER A 123 -8.26 12.14 1.66
C SER A 123 -8.03 10.65 1.95
N LEU A 124 -8.54 10.11 3.06
CA LEU A 124 -8.37 8.68 3.38
C LEU A 124 -9.15 7.79 2.41
N GLU A 125 -10.35 8.22 2.01
CA GLU A 125 -11.14 7.52 0.99
C GLU A 125 -10.48 7.65 -0.40
N ALA A 126 -9.93 8.82 -0.73
CA ALA A 126 -9.17 9.02 -1.96
C ALA A 126 -7.95 8.08 -2.05
N PHE A 127 -7.22 7.89 -0.95
CA PHE A 127 -6.12 6.91 -0.91
C PHE A 127 -6.63 5.48 -1.14
N ARG A 128 -7.77 5.12 -0.54
CA ARG A 128 -8.37 3.79 -0.71
C ARG A 128 -8.73 3.54 -2.17
N LEU A 129 -9.30 4.54 -2.85
CA LEU A 129 -9.64 4.47 -4.27
C LEU A 129 -8.40 4.40 -5.16
N ALA A 130 -7.33 5.14 -4.84
CA ALA A 130 -6.06 5.07 -5.55
C ALA A 130 -5.45 3.66 -5.46
N VAL A 131 -5.42 3.09 -4.25
CA VAL A 131 -4.97 1.71 -3.99
C VAL A 131 -5.78 0.68 -4.79
N ASP A 132 -7.10 0.82 -4.80
CA ASP A 132 -7.99 -0.05 -5.59
C ASP A 132 -7.71 0.07 -7.10
N ALA A 133 -7.39 1.26 -7.59
CA ALA A 133 -7.05 1.49 -8.99
C ALA A 133 -5.74 0.79 -9.39
N VAL A 134 -4.69 0.89 -8.56
CA VAL A 134 -3.42 0.19 -8.80
C VAL A 134 -3.61 -1.32 -8.82
N ASN A 135 -4.38 -1.87 -7.86
CA ASN A 135 -4.69 -3.31 -7.83
C ASN A 135 -5.42 -3.80 -9.09
N ARG A 136 -6.36 -3.01 -9.61
CA ARG A 136 -7.06 -3.32 -10.87
C ARG A 136 -6.09 -3.31 -12.05
N ARG A 137 -5.19 -2.32 -12.11
CA ARG A 137 -4.15 -2.25 -13.15
C ARG A 137 -3.23 -3.47 -13.12
N ILE A 138 -2.74 -3.86 -11.94
CA ILE A 138 -1.93 -5.06 -11.78
C ILE A 138 -2.67 -6.30 -12.27
N SER A 139 -3.95 -6.44 -11.91
CA SER A 139 -4.78 -7.57 -12.37
C SER A 139 -4.86 -7.62 -13.91
N MET A 140 -5.04 -6.48 -14.57
CA MET A 140 -5.04 -6.40 -16.04
C MET A 140 -3.69 -6.76 -16.65
N ILE A 141 -2.60 -6.28 -16.05
CA ILE A 141 -1.23 -6.57 -16.50
C ILE A 141 -0.97 -8.07 -16.46
N LEU A 142 -1.26 -8.72 -15.32
CA LEU A 142 -1.01 -10.15 -15.13
C LEU A 142 -1.86 -11.03 -16.06
N VAL A 143 -3.09 -10.62 -16.37
CA VAL A 143 -3.92 -11.33 -17.36
C VAL A 143 -3.34 -11.16 -18.76
N THR A 144 -3.03 -9.93 -19.16
CA THR A 144 -2.52 -9.62 -20.50
C THR A 144 -1.16 -10.28 -20.76
N ALA A 145 -0.27 -10.33 -19.76
CA ALA A 145 1.05 -10.96 -19.86
C ALA A 145 0.98 -12.50 -20.00
N ARG A 146 -0.12 -13.14 -19.60
CA ARG A 146 -0.33 -14.58 -19.76
C ARG A 146 -0.86 -14.97 -21.14
N ASP A 147 -1.43 -14.01 -21.87
CA ASP A 147 -1.98 -14.18 -23.21
C ASP A 147 -0.96 -13.86 -24.34
N LEU A 148 0.24 -13.38 -23.98
CA LEU A 148 1.38 -13.11 -24.87
C LEU A 148 2.34 -14.31 -24.94
#